data_AF-A0A520BAK1-F1
#
_entry.id   AF-A0A520BAK1-F1
#
_cell.length_a   1.000
_cell.length_b   1.000
_cell.length_c   1.000
_cell.angle_alpha   90.00
_cell.angle_beta   90.00
_cell.angle_gamma   90.00
#
_symmetry.space_group_name_H-M   'P 1'
#
loop_
_entity.id
_entity.type
_entity.pdbx_description
1 polymer ?
#
loop_
_entity_poly.entity_id
_entity_poly.type
_entity_poly.pdbx_seq_one_letter_code
_entity_poly.pdbx_strand_id
1 'polypeptide(L)'
;MISYLKKYLIVTTCLAIILITSCKKSVIDEPVVEKKGIQLFTNAQFGALLTDKEGKTLYFFANDVNGTANCTGGCEAVWPLYYSADASTDLNLDKSRLETASLMVGIGN
;
A
#
# COMPACT_ATOMS: atom_id res chain seq x y z
N MET A 1 -49.92 23.11 -14.06
CA MET A 1 -48.64 23.52 -14.69
C MET A 1 -47.54 23.87 -13.67
N ILE A 2 -47.88 24.52 -12.53
CA ILE A 2 -46.92 24.92 -11.47
C ILE A 2 -46.22 23.75 -10.75
N SER A 3 -46.89 22.61 -10.59
CA SER A 3 -46.33 21.42 -9.93
C SER A 3 -45.19 20.75 -10.70
N TYR A 4 -45.15 20.93 -12.03
CA TYR A 4 -44.10 20.40 -12.89
C TYR A 4 -42.87 21.32 -12.89
N LEU A 5 -43.07 22.64 -12.84
CA LEU A 5 -42.00 23.63 -12.71
C LEU A 5 -41.24 23.46 -11.38
N LYS A 6 -41.96 23.17 -10.28
CA LYS A 6 -41.34 22.92 -8.96
C LYS A 6 -40.59 21.59 -8.91
N LYS A 7 -41.09 20.54 -9.56
CA LYS A 7 -40.39 19.25 -9.69
C LYS A 7 -39.15 19.38 -10.58
N TYR A 8 -39.23 20.14 -11.67
CA TYR A 8 -38.09 20.41 -12.55
C TYR A 8 -37.01 21.21 -11.82
N LEU A 9 -37.41 22.23 -11.04
CA LEU A 9 -36.50 23.04 -10.19
C LEU A 9 -35.78 22.20 -9.12
N ILE A 10 -36.45 21.23 -8.52
CA ILE A 10 -35.88 20.30 -7.52
C ILE A 10 -34.95 19.28 -8.19
N VAL A 11 -35.30 18.77 -9.38
CA VAL A 11 -34.47 17.79 -10.11
C VAL A 11 -33.22 18.45 -10.69
N THR A 12 -33.29 19.69 -11.17
CA THR A 12 -32.12 20.43 -11.68
C THR A 12 -31.14 20.81 -10.57
N THR A 13 -31.62 21.07 -9.35
CA THR A 13 -30.75 21.35 -8.20
C THR A 13 -30.07 20.08 -7.69
N CYS A 14 -30.77 18.93 -7.65
CA CYS A 14 -30.15 17.64 -7.33
C CYS A 14 -29.09 17.19 -8.35
N LEU A 15 -29.32 17.40 -9.65
CA LEU A 15 -28.35 17.03 -10.70
C LEU A 15 -27.07 17.90 -10.65
N ALA A 16 -27.18 19.16 -10.24
CA ALA A 16 -26.03 20.04 -10.01
C ALA A 16 -25.24 19.67 -8.74
N ILE A 17 -25.89 19.14 -7.71
CA ILE A 17 -25.25 18.67 -6.46
C ILE A 17 -24.39 17.41 -6.72
N ILE A 18 -24.73 16.59 -7.72
CA ILE A 18 -23.97 15.39 -8.11
C ILE A 18 -22.68 15.75 -8.87
N LEU A 19 -22.61 16.92 -9.52
CA LEU A 19 -21.41 17.38 -10.24
C LEU A 19 -20.33 18.00 -9.34
N ILE A 20 -20.65 18.31 -8.07
CA ILE A 20 -19.70 18.92 -7.11
C ILE A 20 -19.14 17.94 -6.08
N THR A 21 -19.53 16.67 -6.12
CA THR A 21 -18.84 15.59 -5.37
C THR A 21 -17.54 15.20 -6.07
N SER A 22 -16.65 16.18 -6.28
CA SER A 22 -15.22 15.92 -6.25
C SER A 22 -14.92 15.50 -4.82
N CYS A 23 -14.69 14.21 -4.56
CA CYS A 23 -14.18 13.73 -3.29
C CYS A 23 -12.86 14.47 -2.98
N LYS A 24 -12.94 15.61 -2.28
CA LYS A 24 -11.81 16.03 -1.45
C LYS A 24 -11.76 14.95 -0.38
N LYS A 25 -10.77 14.06 -0.46
CA LYS A 25 -10.35 13.25 0.68
C LYS A 25 -10.17 14.24 1.82
N SER A 26 -11.12 14.28 2.74
CA SER A 26 -11.06 15.14 3.91
C SER A 26 -9.78 14.75 4.61
N VAL A 27 -8.84 15.70 4.69
CA VAL A 27 -7.70 15.64 5.59
C VAL A 27 -8.28 15.73 6.99
N ILE A 28 -8.80 14.60 7.45
CA ILE A 28 -8.81 14.28 8.86
C ILE A 28 -7.33 14.09 9.14
N ASP A 29 -6.77 14.83 10.10
CA ASP A 29 -5.47 14.51 10.68
C ASP A 29 -5.60 13.12 11.31
N GLU A 30 -5.51 12.10 10.46
CA GLU A 30 -5.21 10.73 10.83
C GLU A 30 -3.94 10.83 11.68
N PRO A 31 -3.87 10.14 12.84
CA PRO A 31 -2.61 10.06 13.57
C PRO A 31 -1.52 9.74 12.55
N VAL A 32 -0.43 10.52 12.54
CA VAL A 32 0.70 10.25 11.66
C VAL A 32 1.26 8.90 12.11
N VAL A 33 0.72 7.82 11.54
CA VAL A 33 1.22 6.48 11.76
C VAL A 33 2.51 6.44 10.98
N GLU A 34 3.59 6.80 11.67
CA GLU A 34 4.95 6.67 11.17
C GLU A 34 5.11 5.25 10.62
N LYS A 35 5.30 5.16 9.31
CA LYS A 35 5.47 3.89 8.61
C LYS A 35 6.84 3.33 8.98
N LYS A 36 6.86 2.19 9.67
CA LYS A 36 8.10 1.52 10.09
C LYS A 36 8.08 0.07 9.61
N GLY A 37 9.26 -0.43 9.28
CA GLY A 37 9.41 -1.79 8.77
C GLY A 37 8.72 -2.00 7.42
N ILE A 38 8.14 -3.18 7.26
CA ILE A 38 7.49 -3.62 6.02
C ILE A 38 6.10 -2.99 5.93
N GLN A 39 5.69 -2.59 4.73
CA GLN A 39 4.43 -1.93 4.43
C GLN A 39 3.73 -2.68 3.29
N LEU A 40 2.40 -2.66 3.30
CA LEU A 40 1.62 -3.19 2.19
C LEU A 40 1.31 -2.06 1.20
N PHE A 41 1.71 -2.24 -0.04
CA PHE A 41 1.45 -1.31 -1.13
C PHE A 41 0.52 -1.94 -2.16
N THR A 42 -0.60 -1.30 -2.48
CA THR A 42 -1.52 -1.79 -3.52
C THR A 42 -1.21 -1.15 -4.86
N ASN A 43 -0.74 -1.95 -5.81
CA ASN A 43 -0.51 -1.58 -7.19
C ASN A 43 -1.67 -2.02 -8.09
N ALA A 44 -2.08 -1.17 -9.04
CA ALA A 44 -3.21 -1.46 -9.93
C ALA A 44 -2.96 -2.63 -10.90
N GLN A 45 -1.70 -2.89 -11.25
CA GLN A 45 -1.30 -3.95 -12.17
C GLN A 45 -0.89 -5.24 -11.45
N PHE A 46 -0.20 -5.12 -10.32
CA PHE A 46 0.39 -6.26 -9.60
C PHE A 46 -0.37 -6.66 -8.31
N GLY A 47 -1.36 -5.88 -7.89
CA GLY A 47 -2.07 -6.10 -6.63
C GLY A 47 -1.23 -5.68 -5.42
N ALA A 48 -1.38 -6.40 -4.31
CA ALA A 48 -0.68 -6.10 -3.07
C ALA A 48 0.79 -6.54 -3.13
N LEU A 49 1.70 -5.59 -2.91
CA LEU A 49 3.15 -5.74 -2.88
C LEU A 49 3.67 -5.38 -1.48
N LEU A 50 4.78 -6.00 -1.09
CA LEU A 50 5.50 -5.61 0.11
C LEU A 50 6.53 -4.54 -0.23
N THR A 51 6.58 -3.47 0.56
CA THR A 51 7.61 -2.44 0.45
C THR A 51 8.26 -2.18 1.80
N ASP A 52 9.44 -1.59 1.82
CA ASP A 52 9.98 -1.01 3.05
C ASP A 52 9.33 0.36 3.35
N LYS A 53 9.77 0.98 4.44
CA LYS A 53 9.36 2.35 4.83
C LYS A 53 9.77 3.43 3.82
N GLU A 54 10.77 3.15 2.98
CA GLU A 54 11.31 4.05 1.96
C GLU A 54 10.60 3.85 0.60
N GLY A 55 9.69 2.89 0.50
CA GLY A 55 8.93 2.56 -0.71
C GLY A 55 9.64 1.60 -1.67
N LYS A 56 10.77 1.01 -1.29
CA LYS A 56 11.44 -0.01 -2.10
C LYS A 56 10.68 -1.32 -2.01
N THR A 57 10.45 -1.98 -3.14
CA THR A 57 9.75 -3.26 -3.17
C THR A 57 10.62 -4.36 -2.58
N LEU A 58 10.03 -5.18 -1.72
CA LEU A 58 10.67 -6.34 -1.11
C LEU A 58 10.32 -7.59 -1.90
N TYR A 59 11.34 -8.40 -2.17
CA TYR A 59 11.23 -9.66 -2.89
C TYR A 59 11.65 -10.81 -1.98
N PHE A 60 11.05 -11.97 -2.22
CA PHE A 60 11.44 -13.22 -1.59
C PHE A 60 12.21 -14.06 -2.60
N PHE A 61 13.36 -14.59 -2.20
CA PHE A 61 14.09 -15.51 -3.06
C PHE A 61 13.49 -16.90 -2.94
N ALA A 62 13.06 -17.49 -4.05
CA ALA A 62 12.33 -18.76 -4.03
C ALA A 62 13.11 -19.92 -3.39
N ASN A 63 14.44 -19.84 -3.37
CA ASN A 63 15.29 -20.84 -2.74
C ASN A 63 15.52 -20.59 -1.25
N ASP A 64 15.02 -19.50 -0.66
CA ASP A 64 15.09 -19.27 0.77
C ASP A 64 14.11 -20.23 1.46
N VAL A 65 14.62 -21.08 2.35
CA VAL A 65 13.82 -22.10 3.04
C VAL A 65 14.03 -21.94 4.54
N ASN A 66 12.95 -22.01 5.31
CA ASN A 66 12.98 -21.91 6.77
C ASN A 66 13.65 -20.62 7.28
N GLY A 67 13.44 -19.48 6.60
CA GLY A 67 14.05 -18.20 6.99
C GLY A 67 15.57 -18.13 6.82
N THR A 68 16.15 -19.07 6.06
CA THR A 68 17.56 -19.01 5.67
C THR A 68 17.69 -18.33 4.32
N ALA A 69 18.38 -17.20 4.31
CA ALA A 69 18.79 -16.51 3.09
C ALA A 69 19.86 -17.35 2.38
N ASN A 70 19.49 -17.97 1.27
CA ASN A 70 20.39 -18.76 0.42
C ASN A 70 21.02 -17.93 -0.69
N CYS A 71 20.49 -16.73 -0.94
CA CYS A 71 21.11 -15.81 -1.88
C CYS A 71 22.40 -15.22 -1.28
N THR A 72 23.53 -15.75 -1.77
CA THR A 72 24.89 -15.33 -1.40
C THR A 72 25.72 -15.04 -2.65
N GLY A 73 26.67 -14.11 -2.56
CA GLY A 73 27.56 -13.75 -3.68
C GLY A 73 26.90 -12.80 -4.68
N GLY A 74 26.89 -13.14 -5.97
CA GLY A 74 26.45 -12.21 -7.03
C GLY A 74 25.00 -11.75 -6.92
N CYS A 75 24.13 -12.57 -6.33
CA CYS A 75 22.72 -12.19 -6.15
C CYS A 75 22.53 -11.23 -4.97
N GLU A 76 23.38 -11.25 -3.94
CA GLU A 76 23.32 -10.32 -2.80
C GLU A 76 23.66 -8.88 -3.22
N ALA A 77 24.55 -8.73 -4.21
CA ALA A 77 24.87 -7.43 -4.80
C ALA A 77 23.68 -6.81 -5.57
N VAL A 78 22.75 -7.64 -6.06
CA VAL A 78 21.57 -7.22 -6.84
C VAL A 78 20.29 -7.23 -6.00
N TRP A 79 20.22 -8.05 -4.96
CA TRP A 79 19.08 -8.19 -4.06
C TRP A 79 19.64 -8.26 -2.65
N PRO A 80 20.06 -7.13 -2.05
CA PRO A 80 20.60 -7.13 -0.70
C PRO A 80 19.54 -7.57 0.31
N LEU A 81 19.96 -8.22 1.39
CA LEU A 81 19.05 -8.63 2.45
C LEU A 81 18.39 -7.42 3.13
N TYR A 82 17.09 -7.55 3.37
CA TYR A 82 16.33 -6.56 4.11
C TYR A 82 16.52 -6.75 5.61
N TYR A 83 16.91 -5.67 6.29
CA TYR A 83 16.99 -5.63 7.75
C TYR A 83 16.19 -4.44 8.27
N SER A 84 15.33 -4.69 9.26
CA SER A 84 14.61 -3.64 9.99
C SER A 84 14.48 -4.03 11.45
N ALA A 85 14.61 -3.04 12.33
CA ALA A 85 14.36 -3.20 13.77
C ALA A 85 12.87 -3.41 14.07
N ASP A 86 12.00 -2.90 13.19
CA ASP A 86 10.55 -3.02 13.30
C ASP A 86 10.04 -3.97 12.19
N ALA A 87 9.18 -4.92 12.53
CA ALA A 87 8.60 -5.85 11.54
C ALA A 87 7.64 -5.12 10.57
N SER A 88 6.66 -4.38 11.12
CA SER A 88 5.71 -3.58 10.34
C SER A 88 4.83 -2.74 11.28
N THR A 89 4.46 -1.54 10.85
CA THR A 89 3.36 -0.76 11.46
C THR A 89 2.04 -0.85 10.69
N ASP A 90 2.00 -1.60 9.58
CA ASP A 90 0.79 -1.82 8.80
C ASP A 90 -0.13 -2.82 9.50
N LEU A 91 -1.38 -2.42 9.73
CA LEU A 91 -2.39 -3.25 10.40
C LEU A 91 -2.97 -4.33 9.48
N ASN A 92 -2.79 -4.19 8.16
CA ASN A 92 -3.29 -5.14 7.17
C ASN A 92 -2.28 -6.25 6.86
N LEU A 93 -1.11 -6.23 7.50
CA LEU A 93 -0.07 -7.21 7.30
C LEU A 93 -0.04 -8.21 8.46
N ASP A 94 -0.11 -9.50 8.13
CA ASP A 94 0.04 -10.57 9.11
C ASP A 94 1.52 -10.75 9.47
N LYS A 95 1.92 -10.17 10.60
CA LYS A 95 3.31 -10.14 11.08
C LYS A 95 3.89 -11.53 11.32
N SER A 96 3.05 -12.52 11.64
CA SER A 96 3.48 -13.90 11.89
C SER A 96 4.15 -14.55 10.68
N ARG A 97 3.80 -14.09 9.47
CA ARG A 97 4.36 -14.60 8.21
C ARG A 97 5.67 -13.93 7.81
N LEU A 98 6.04 -12.84 8.48
CA LEU A 98 7.28 -12.10 8.19
C LEU A 98 8.48 -12.72 8.91
N GLU A 99 8.26 -13.28 10.10
CA GLU A 99 9.33 -13.88 10.92
C GLU A 99 9.97 -15.12 10.28
N THR A 100 9.29 -15.74 9.32
CA THR A 100 9.76 -16.95 8.61
C THR A 100 10.34 -16.66 7.23
N ALA A 101 10.29 -15.40 6.78
CA ALA A 101 10.68 -15.01 5.44
C ALA A 101 12.00 -14.21 5.44
N SER A 102 13.01 -14.71 4.73
CA SER A 102 14.17 -13.91 4.35
C SER A 102 13.78 -13.00 3.19
N LEU A 103 13.57 -11.72 3.48
CA LEU A 103 13.21 -10.72 2.47
C LEU A 103 14.46 -10.03 1.95
N MET A 104 14.43 -9.69 0.66
CA MET A 104 15.50 -8.99 -0.03
C MET A 104 14.94 -7.67 -0.59
N VAL A 105 15.73 -6.60 -0.52
CA VAL A 105 15.34 -5.31 -1.05
C VAL A 105 15.59 -5.29 -2.55
N GLY A 106 14.55 -4.98 -3.33
CA GLY A 106 14.71 -4.69 -4.75
C GLY A 106 15.35 -3.34 -4.98
N ILE A 107 16.42 -3.30 -5.78
CA ILE A 107 17.07 -2.06 -6.23
C ILE A 107 16.42 -1.45 -7.49
N GLY A 108 15.24 -1.91 -7.87
CA GLY A 108 14.49 -1.37 -9.02
C GLY A 108 13.88 0.00 -8.72
N ASN A 109 14.11 0.94 -9.63
CA ASN A 109 13.45 2.25 -9.74
C ASN A 109 12.10 2.12 -10.46
#